data_AF-A0A2G0VX98-F1
#
_entry.id   AF-A0A2G0VX98-F1
#
_cell.length_a   1.000
_cell.length_b   1.000
_cell.length_c   1.000
_cell.angle_alpha   90.00
_cell.angle_beta   90.00
_cell.angle_gamma   90.00
#
_symmetry.space_group_name_H-M   'P 1'
#
loop_
_entity.id
_entity.type
_entity.pdbx_description
1 polymer ?
#
loop_
_entity_poly.entity_id
_entity_poly.type
_entity_poly.pdbx_seq_one_letter_code
_entity_poly.pdbx_strand_id
1 'polypeptide(L)'
;MASQRMYRIEDEPTPGPLARFAVSPFWPLLGLMMGGLWLGLPWFVLNSIAVGSPNRKKEWIWVAVCAVGSLVIGVSLIQLLEAGAFSDKTQVQYALLVLVVWKLFVGYRLFILQDATLAIYQYYGGVLNRFAPLVALGGAFVLKGFVINLVPATLWYLVVS
;
A
#
# COMPACT_ATOMS: atom_id res chain seq x y z
N MET A 1 42.28 14.35 7.34
CA MET A 1 41.21 14.47 8.34
C MET A 1 40.39 13.19 8.30
N ALA A 2 40.60 12.28 9.26
CA ALA A 2 39.83 11.05 9.32
C ALA A 2 38.38 11.39 9.70
N SER A 3 37.46 11.10 8.79
CA SER A 3 36.02 11.09 9.08
C SER A 3 35.80 10.17 10.28
N GLN A 4 35.44 10.75 11.43
CA GLN A 4 34.88 9.99 12.53
C GLN A 4 33.59 9.35 12.01
N ARG A 5 33.66 8.09 11.56
CA ARG A 5 32.48 7.26 11.42
C ARG A 5 31.97 7.03 12.84
N MET A 6 31.12 7.94 13.28
CA MET A 6 30.28 7.73 14.45
C MET A 6 29.63 6.36 14.28
N TYR A 7 29.86 5.48 15.25
CA TYR A 7 29.32 4.12 15.23
C TYR A 7 27.80 4.23 15.05
N ARG A 8 27.29 3.63 13.97
CA ARG A 8 25.88 3.66 13.59
C ARG A 8 25.38 2.24 13.56
N ILE A 9 24.26 1.99 14.21
CA ILE A 9 23.61 0.68 14.19
C ILE A 9 22.99 0.51 12.80
N GLU A 10 23.20 -0.64 12.16
CA GLU A 10 22.79 -0.89 10.77
C GLU A 10 21.26 -0.73 10.56
N ASP A 11 20.48 -0.94 11.63
CA ASP A 11 19.02 -0.83 11.63
C ASP A 11 18.51 0.60 11.89
N GLU A 12 19.39 1.56 12.17
CA GLU A 12 18.98 2.93 12.50
C GLU A 12 18.41 3.65 11.26
N PRO A 13 17.15 4.10 11.29
CA PRO A 13 16.53 4.79 10.16
C PRO A 13 17.27 6.09 9.81
N THR A 14 17.39 6.39 8.52
CA THR A 14 17.99 7.63 8.01
C THR A 14 16.89 8.62 7.62
N PRO A 15 16.37 9.45 8.54
CA PRO A 15 15.38 10.45 8.16
C PRO A 15 15.94 11.42 7.14
N GLY A 16 15.35 11.41 5.94
CA GLY A 16 15.64 12.38 4.90
C GLY A 16 14.81 13.67 5.06
N PRO A 17 14.89 14.61 4.10
CA PRO A 17 14.07 15.83 4.08
C PRO A 17 12.56 15.55 3.98
N LEU A 18 12.17 14.31 3.68
CA LEU A 18 10.79 13.83 3.64
C LEU A 18 10.29 13.26 4.98
N ALA A 19 11.11 13.24 6.03
CA ALA A 19 10.73 12.70 7.35
C ALA A 19 9.49 13.37 7.95
N ARG A 20 9.23 14.64 7.61
CA ARG A 20 8.00 15.36 7.97
C ARG A 20 6.71 14.75 7.39
N PHE A 21 6.82 13.88 6.40
CA PHE A 21 5.71 13.15 5.80
C PHE A 21 5.65 11.70 6.28
N ALA A 22 6.49 11.30 7.24
CA ALA A 22 6.40 9.99 7.88
C ALA A 22 5.08 9.86 8.62
N VAL A 23 4.39 8.76 8.41
CA VAL A 23 3.03 8.52 8.89
C VAL A 23 2.94 7.10 9.46
N SER A 24 2.04 6.89 10.43
CA SER A 24 1.75 5.53 10.93
C SER A 24 1.28 4.63 9.78
N PRO A 25 1.79 3.39 9.66
CA PRO A 25 1.53 2.53 8.49
C PRO A 25 0.08 2.04 8.46
N PHE A 26 -0.66 2.24 9.56
CA PHE A 26 -2.10 2.07 9.64
C PHE A 26 -2.86 2.94 8.63
N TRP A 27 -2.42 4.17 8.36
CA TRP A 27 -3.12 5.06 7.43
C TRP A 27 -2.94 4.68 5.96
N PRO A 28 -1.72 4.35 5.47
CA PRO A 28 -1.54 3.71 4.17
C PRO A 28 -2.36 2.42 4.03
N LEU A 29 -2.46 1.60 5.09
CA LEU A 29 -3.28 0.39 5.08
C LEU A 29 -4.77 0.70 4.92
N LEU A 30 -5.30 1.68 5.67
CA LEU A 30 -6.68 2.15 5.48
C LEU A 30 -6.89 2.76 4.08
N GLY A 31 -5.91 3.51 3.58
CA GLY A 31 -5.92 4.04 2.22
C GLY A 31 -6.03 2.93 1.18
N LEU A 32 -5.33 1.81 1.39
CA LEU A 32 -5.43 0.62 0.55
C LEU A 32 -6.82 -0.05 0.65
N MET A 33 -7.37 -0.18 1.86
CA MET A 33 -8.67 -0.85 2.08
C MET A 33 -9.86 -0.02 1.56
N MET A 34 -9.80 1.30 1.71
CA MET A 34 -10.94 2.18 1.42
C MET A 34 -10.79 2.91 0.08
N GLY A 35 -9.61 3.46 -0.19
CA GLY A 35 -9.30 4.20 -1.40
C GLY A 35 -8.81 3.33 -2.55
N GLY A 36 -8.13 2.22 -2.25
CA GLY A 36 -7.66 1.23 -3.22
C GLY A 36 -6.15 1.24 -3.46
N LEU A 37 -5.72 0.47 -4.46
CA LEU A 37 -4.29 0.32 -4.78
C LEU A 37 -3.61 1.65 -5.12
N TRP A 38 -4.30 2.52 -5.85
CA TRP A 38 -3.74 3.79 -6.31
C TRP A 38 -3.38 4.74 -5.15
N LEU A 39 -4.10 4.65 -4.03
CA LEU A 39 -3.85 5.47 -2.85
C LEU A 39 -2.88 4.77 -1.89
N GLY A 40 -3.16 3.51 -1.57
CA GLY A 40 -2.40 2.76 -0.58
C GLY A 40 -0.95 2.49 -1.01
N LEU A 41 -0.73 1.99 -2.23
CA LEU A 41 0.59 1.54 -2.67
C LEU A 41 1.62 2.67 -2.77
N PRO A 42 1.34 3.80 -3.46
CA PRO A 42 2.30 4.90 -3.50
C PRO A 42 2.57 5.46 -2.12
N TRP A 43 1.58 5.45 -1.23
CA TRP A 43 1.75 5.93 0.13
C TRP A 43 2.67 5.01 0.94
N PHE A 44 2.54 3.69 0.84
CA PHE A 44 3.51 2.76 1.44
C PHE A 44 4.94 3.04 0.93
N VAL A 45 5.11 3.26 -0.38
CA VAL A 45 6.43 3.61 -0.96
C VAL A 45 6.95 4.94 -0.39
N LEU A 46 6.13 5.99 -0.37
CA LEU A 46 6.51 7.30 0.17
C LEU A 46 6.88 7.20 1.66
N ASN A 47 6.12 6.42 2.44
CA ASN A 47 6.38 6.22 3.86
C ASN A 47 7.73 5.49 4.09
N SER A 48 8.05 4.50 3.25
CA SER A 48 9.34 3.79 3.29
C SER A 48 10.53 4.74 3.07
N ILE A 49 10.36 5.73 2.19
CA ILE A 49 11.38 6.73 1.85
C ILE A 49 11.46 7.79 2.95
N ALA A 50 10.32 8.25 3.47
CA ALA A 50 10.24 9.28 4.51
C ALA A 50 10.92 8.83 5.81
N VAL A 51 10.68 7.59 6.23
CA VAL A 51 11.29 6.99 7.42
C VAL A 51 12.73 6.56 7.17
N GLY A 52 13.11 6.32 5.90
CA GLY A 52 14.43 5.80 5.56
C GLY A 52 14.58 4.33 5.96
N SER A 53 13.57 3.50 5.64
CA SER A 53 13.53 2.10 6.05
C SER A 53 14.73 1.29 5.53
N PRO A 54 15.42 0.51 6.38
CA PRO A 54 16.46 -0.41 5.94
C PRO A 54 15.87 -1.53 5.05
N ASN A 55 14.58 -1.85 5.22
CA ASN A 55 13.86 -2.84 4.42
C ASN A 55 13.20 -2.29 3.15
N ARG A 56 13.48 -1.03 2.74
CA ARG A 56 12.86 -0.36 1.58
C ARG A 56 12.77 -1.21 0.32
N LYS A 57 13.82 -1.99 -0.01
CA LYS A 57 13.82 -2.84 -1.21
C LYS A 57 12.78 -3.95 -1.12
N LYS A 58 12.65 -4.58 0.05
CA LYS A 58 11.64 -5.63 0.30
C LYS A 58 10.24 -5.03 0.24
N GLU A 59 10.04 -3.85 0.81
CA GLU A 59 8.75 -3.13 0.75
C GLU A 59 8.35 -2.81 -0.69
N TRP A 60 9.28 -2.31 -1.52
CA TRP A 60 8.98 -2.01 -2.92
C TRP A 60 8.70 -3.26 -3.75
N ILE A 61 9.37 -4.37 -3.45
CA ILE A 61 9.06 -5.68 -4.06
C ILE A 61 7.63 -6.08 -3.71
N TRP A 62 7.22 -5.99 -2.44
CA TRP A 62 5.85 -6.30 -2.04
C TRP A 62 4.82 -5.36 -2.68
N VAL A 63 5.13 -4.07 -2.83
CA VAL A 63 4.28 -3.13 -3.57
C VAL A 63 4.12 -3.55 -5.03
N ALA A 64 5.22 -3.91 -5.70
CA ALA A 64 5.18 -4.41 -7.08
C ALA A 64 4.40 -5.72 -7.20
N VAL A 65 4.62 -6.66 -6.26
CA VAL A 65 3.87 -7.93 -6.17
C VAL A 65 2.38 -7.67 -5.98
N CYS A 66 2.00 -6.70 -5.15
CA CYS A 66 0.60 -6.33 -4.97
C CYS A 66 -0.02 -5.86 -6.30
N ALA A 67 0.62 -4.89 -6.96
CA ALA A 67 0.13 -4.30 -8.20
C ALA A 67 0.04 -5.33 -9.34
N VAL A 68 1.12 -6.10 -9.56
CA VAL A 68 1.17 -7.13 -10.61
C VAL A 68 0.22 -8.28 -10.27
N GLY A 69 0.18 -8.73 -9.01
CA GLY A 69 -0.73 -9.80 -8.59
C GLY A 69 -2.20 -9.42 -8.76
N SER A 70 -2.59 -8.19 -8.43
CA SER A 70 -3.96 -7.70 -8.68
C SER A 70 -4.29 -7.62 -10.17
N LEU A 71 -3.34 -7.24 -11.02
CA LEU A 71 -3.51 -7.27 -12.48
C LEU A 71 -3.72 -8.69 -13.00
N VAL A 72 -2.86 -9.63 -12.60
CA VAL A 72 -2.94 -11.03 -13.03
C VAL A 72 -4.25 -11.66 -12.58
N ILE A 73 -4.65 -11.46 -11.32
CA ILE A 73 -5.94 -11.94 -10.80
C ILE A 73 -7.09 -11.31 -11.60
N GLY A 74 -7.07 -9.99 -11.82
CA GLY A 74 -8.10 -9.29 -12.59
C GLY A 74 -8.27 -9.84 -14.02
N VAL A 75 -7.18 -10.02 -14.76
CA VAL A 75 -7.20 -10.60 -16.12
C VAL A 75 -7.69 -12.04 -16.10
N SER A 76 -7.24 -12.86 -15.14
CA SER A 76 -7.69 -14.25 -15.02
C SER A 76 -9.19 -14.37 -14.75
N LEU A 77 -9.75 -13.46 -13.93
CA LEU A 77 -11.18 -13.42 -13.65
C LEU A 77 -12.01 -13.04 -14.88
N ILE A 78 -11.52 -12.11 -15.70
CA ILE A 78 -12.16 -11.74 -16.97
C ILE A 78 -12.18 -12.95 -17.91
N GLN A 79 -11.04 -13.62 -18.09
CA GLN A 79 -10.95 -14.80 -18.96
C GLN A 79 -11.87 -15.93 -18.49
N LEU A 80 -11.94 -16.20 -17.19
CA LEU A 80 -12.84 -17.22 -16.63
C LEU A 80 -14.32 -16.86 -16.80
N LEU A 81 -14.65 -15.57 -16.72
CA LEU A 81 -16.01 -15.09 -16.92
C LEU A 81 -16.43 -15.17 -18.39
N GLU A 82 -15.55 -14.82 -19.32
CA GLU A 82 -15.77 -14.96 -20.77
C GLU A 82 -15.86 -16.44 -21.19
N ALA A 83 -15.09 -17.32 -20.55
CA ALA A 83 -15.15 -18.76 -20.77
C ALA A 83 -16.43 -19.43 -20.20
N GLY A 84 -17.31 -18.67 -19.52
CA GLY A 84 -18.54 -19.20 -18.93
C GLY A 84 -18.31 -20.15 -17.75
N ALA A 85 -17.14 -20.07 -17.09
CA ALA A 85 -16.80 -20.96 -15.97
C ALA A 85 -17.67 -20.74 -14.72
N PHE A 86 -18.35 -19.59 -14.63
CA PHE A 86 -19.25 -19.25 -13.54
C PHE A 86 -20.70 -19.31 -14.01
N SER A 87 -21.48 -20.17 -13.36
CA SER A 87 -22.90 -20.37 -13.70
C SER A 87 -23.83 -19.50 -12.85
N ASP A 88 -23.37 -19.07 -11.66
CA ASP A 88 -24.17 -18.32 -10.71
C ASP A 88 -23.47 -17.03 -10.23
N LYS A 89 -24.27 -16.02 -9.88
CA LYS A 89 -23.83 -14.72 -9.36
C LYS A 89 -23.02 -14.87 -8.07
N THR A 90 -23.37 -15.87 -7.24
CA THR A 90 -22.67 -16.15 -5.99
C THR A 90 -21.21 -16.58 -6.25
N GLN A 91 -20.98 -17.39 -7.28
CA GLN A 91 -19.63 -17.84 -7.66
C GLN A 91 -18.76 -16.66 -8.11
N VAL A 92 -19.34 -15.72 -8.86
CA VAL A 92 -18.65 -14.49 -9.26
C VAL A 92 -18.27 -13.65 -8.04
N GLN A 93 -19.17 -13.50 -7.05
CA GLN A 93 -18.86 -12.76 -5.82
C GLN A 93 -17.71 -13.39 -5.03
N TYR A 94 -17.68 -14.72 -4.90
CA TYR A 94 -16.56 -15.41 -4.25
C TYR A 94 -15.25 -15.26 -5.04
N ALA A 95 -15.32 -15.30 -6.36
CA ALA A 95 -14.13 -15.11 -7.22
C ALA A 95 -13.55 -13.69 -7.06
N LEU A 96 -14.40 -12.67 -6.94
CA LEU A 96 -13.97 -11.29 -6.65
C LEU A 96 -13.33 -11.16 -5.25
N LEU A 97 -13.76 -11.97 -4.29
CA LEU A 97 -13.22 -11.98 -2.92
C LEU A 97 -11.73 -12.34 -2.91
N VAL A 98 -11.27 -13.19 -3.83
CA VAL A 98 -9.84 -13.53 -3.99
C VAL A 98 -8.98 -12.28 -4.19
N LEU A 99 -9.47 -11.33 -4.99
CA LEU A 99 -8.76 -10.08 -5.26
C LEU A 99 -8.66 -9.21 -4.01
N VAL A 100 -9.72 -9.15 -3.20
CA VAL A 100 -9.73 -8.43 -1.92
C VAL A 100 -8.76 -9.07 -0.93
N VAL A 101 -8.80 -10.39 -0.77
CA VAL A 101 -7.91 -11.13 0.14
C VAL A 101 -6.45 -10.94 -0.27
N TRP A 102 -6.14 -10.99 -1.56
CA TRP A 102 -4.78 -10.74 -2.06
C TRP A 102 -4.26 -9.36 -1.64
N LYS A 103 -5.05 -8.31 -1.86
CA LYS A 103 -4.68 -6.94 -1.49
C LYS A 103 -4.49 -6.80 0.01
N LEU A 104 -5.41 -7.35 0.80
CA LEU A 104 -5.33 -7.33 2.25
C LEU A 104 -4.09 -8.08 2.75
N PHE A 105 -3.83 -9.27 2.21
CA PHE A 105 -2.65 -10.05 2.55
C PHE A 105 -1.36 -9.25 2.34
N VAL A 106 -1.16 -8.68 1.14
CA VAL A 106 0.04 -7.90 0.86
C VAL A 106 0.08 -6.59 1.67
N GLY A 107 -1.08 -5.93 1.84
CA GLY A 107 -1.21 -4.72 2.66
C GLY A 107 -0.81 -4.94 4.11
N TYR A 108 -1.26 -6.04 4.72
CA TYR A 108 -0.87 -6.40 6.08
C TYR A 108 0.61 -6.78 6.18
N ARG A 109 1.18 -7.44 5.17
CA ARG A 109 2.63 -7.71 5.12
C ARG A 109 3.44 -6.41 5.07
N LEU A 110 3.03 -5.43 4.26
CA LEU A 110 3.65 -4.10 4.21
C LEU A 110 3.50 -3.36 5.54
N PHE A 111 2.31 -3.42 6.15
CA PHE A 111 2.06 -2.83 7.47
C PHE A 111 3.03 -3.36 8.52
N ILE A 112 3.17 -4.69 8.65
CA ILE A 112 4.06 -5.31 9.66
C ILE A 112 5.52 -4.88 9.44
N LEU A 113 5.99 -4.85 8.19
CA LEU A 113 7.37 -4.44 7.87
C LEU A 113 7.63 -2.97 8.24
N GLN A 114 6.68 -2.08 7.97
CA GLN A 114 6.82 -0.67 8.28
C GLN A 114 6.62 -0.35 9.75
N ASP A 115 5.75 -1.09 10.45
CA ASP A 115 5.45 -0.88 11.86
C ASP A 115 6.69 -1.12 12.74
N ALA A 116 7.42 -2.21 12.48
CA ALA A 116 8.69 -2.50 13.16
C ALA A 116 9.72 -1.38 12.93
N THR A 117 9.82 -0.88 11.70
CA THR A 117 10.76 0.20 11.35
C THR A 117 10.35 1.53 11.99
N LEU A 118 9.05 1.79 12.06
CA LEU A 118 8.50 3.01 12.64
C LEU A 118 8.63 3.07 14.16
N ALA A 119 8.53 1.92 14.85
CA ALA A 119 8.81 1.82 16.27
C ALA A 119 10.24 2.28 16.58
N ILE A 120 11.22 1.85 15.76
CA ILE A 120 12.62 2.27 15.88
C ILE A 120 12.75 3.77 15.55
N TYR A 121 12.10 4.26 14.49
CA TYR A 121 12.11 5.68 14.14
C TYR A 121 11.61 6.58 15.26
N GLN A 122 10.51 6.21 15.92
CA GLN A 122 9.99 6.95 17.08
C GLN A 122 10.91 6.87 18.30
N TYR A 123 11.56 5.72 18.52
CA TYR A 123 12.55 5.58 19.58
C TYR A 123 13.70 6.57 19.45
N TYR A 124 14.15 6.87 18.22
CA TYR A 124 15.15 7.90 17.93
C TYR A 124 14.60 9.34 17.85
N GLY A 125 13.37 9.58 18.32
CA GLY A 125 12.75 10.92 18.37
C GLY A 125 12.04 11.34 17.08
N GLY A 126 11.83 10.43 16.14
CA GLY A 126 11.06 10.66 14.94
C GLY A 126 9.59 10.99 15.22
N VAL A 127 9.09 12.11 14.70
CA VAL A 127 7.70 12.54 14.88
C VAL A 127 6.87 12.14 13.66
N LEU A 128 5.69 11.57 13.90
CA LEU A 128 4.75 11.22 12.84
C LEU A 128 3.81 12.38 12.51
N ASN A 129 3.50 12.48 11.23
CA ASN A 129 2.60 13.48 10.70
C ASN A 129 1.13 13.16 11.07
N ARG A 130 0.44 14.19 11.58
CA ARG A 130 -0.96 14.13 12.04
C ARG A 130 -1.99 14.30 10.92
N PHE A 131 -1.57 14.71 9.71
CA PHE A 131 -2.47 14.94 8.57
C PHE A 131 -2.87 13.65 7.83
N ALA A 132 -2.28 12.52 8.19
CA ALA A 132 -2.60 11.22 7.61
C ALA A 132 -4.09 10.82 7.60
N PRO A 133 -4.88 11.06 8.68
CA PRO A 133 -6.30 10.75 8.67
C PRO A 133 -7.05 11.53 7.60
N LEU A 134 -6.72 12.81 7.42
CA LEU A 134 -7.38 13.68 6.45
C LEU A 134 -7.08 13.25 5.02
N VAL A 135 -5.83 12.85 4.73
CA VAL A 135 -5.46 12.36 3.41
C VAL A 135 -6.07 10.98 3.14
N ALA A 136 -6.14 10.08 4.14
CA ALA A 136 -6.75 8.77 3.99
C ALA A 136 -8.26 8.86 3.76
N LEU A 137 -8.97 9.63 4.58
CA LEU A 137 -10.42 9.81 4.48
C LEU A 137 -10.80 10.65 3.25
N GLY A 138 -10.10 11.75 2.99
CA GLY A 138 -10.31 12.57 1.80
C GLY A 138 -10.02 11.82 0.50
N GLY A 139 -8.93 11.03 0.49
CA GLY A 139 -8.60 10.15 -0.63
C GLY A 139 -9.67 9.08 -0.87
N ALA A 140 -10.11 8.41 0.19
CA ALA A 140 -11.06 7.30 0.09
C ALA A 140 -12.49 7.73 -0.28
N PHE A 141 -12.96 8.87 0.22
CA PHE A 141 -14.36 9.28 0.03
C PHE A 141 -14.56 10.34 -1.05
N VAL A 142 -13.59 11.22 -1.28
CA VAL A 142 -13.72 12.33 -2.24
C VAL A 142 -12.99 12.00 -3.54
N LEU A 143 -11.69 11.70 -3.45
CA LEU A 143 -10.87 11.48 -4.65
C LEU A 143 -11.18 10.16 -5.35
N LYS A 144 -11.59 9.14 -4.60
CA LYS A 144 -11.98 7.84 -5.16
C LYS A 144 -13.05 8.00 -6.25
N GLY A 145 -14.09 8.81 -6.03
CA GLY A 145 -15.13 9.05 -7.03
C GLY A 145 -14.59 9.61 -8.35
N PHE A 146 -13.61 10.51 -8.28
CA PHE A 146 -12.96 11.09 -9.45
C PHE A 146 -12.09 10.06 -10.20
N VAL A 147 -11.30 9.27 -9.46
CA VAL A 147 -10.44 8.21 -10.03
C VAL A 147 -11.28 7.12 -10.69
N ILE A 148 -12.42 6.77 -10.12
CA ILE A 148 -13.34 5.76 -10.68
C ILE A 148 -13.85 6.18 -12.06
N ASN A 149 -14.24 7.44 -12.23
CA ASN A 149 -14.77 7.94 -13.50
C ASN A 149 -13.73 7.94 -14.64
N LEU A 150 -12.44 7.78 -14.32
CA LEU A 150 -11.36 7.70 -15.30
C LEU A 150 -11.07 6.27 -15.78
N VAL A 151 -11.66 5.24 -15.17
CA VAL A 151 -11.38 3.83 -15.47
C VAL A 151 -12.54 3.21 -16.27
N PRO A 152 -12.35 2.92 -17.58
CA PRO A 152 -13.39 2.36 -18.42
C PRO A 152 -13.50 0.84 -18.26
N ALA A 153 -14.13 0.36 -17.16
CA ALA A 153 -14.89 -0.90 -17.06
C ALA A 153 -15.26 -1.22 -15.60
N THR A 154 -16.36 -1.94 -15.41
CA THR A 154 -16.86 -2.41 -14.09
C THR A 154 -15.91 -3.33 -13.34
N LEU A 155 -15.07 -4.13 -14.01
CA LEU A 155 -14.09 -5.02 -13.35
C LEU A 155 -12.75 -4.35 -13.09
N TRP A 156 -12.31 -3.44 -13.96
CA TRP A 156 -11.10 -2.65 -13.76
C TRP A 156 -11.22 -1.74 -12.53
N TYR A 157 -12.45 -1.33 -12.18
CA TYR A 157 -12.75 -0.69 -10.90
C TYR A 157 -12.24 -1.50 -9.71
N LEU A 158 -12.50 -2.81 -9.65
CA LEU A 158 -12.10 -3.64 -8.51
C LEU A 158 -10.59 -3.88 -8.47
N VAL A 159 -9.90 -3.80 -9.60
CA VAL A 159 -8.45 -3.86 -9.66
C VAL A 159 -7.85 -2.58 -9.08
N VAL A 160 -8.38 -1.40 -9.42
CA VAL A 160 -7.83 -0.10 -8.99
C VAL A 160 -8.27 0.31 -7.58
N SER A 161 -9.51 -0.03 -7.21
CA SER A 161 -10.14 0.26 -5.90
C SER A 161 -9.65 -0.65 -4.77
#